data_AF-A0A7X2XP93-F1
#
_entry.id   AF-A0A7X2XP93-F1
#
_cell.length_a   1.000
_cell.length_b   1.000
_cell.length_c   1.000
_cell.angle_alpha   90.00
_cell.angle_beta   90.00
_cell.angle_gamma   90.00
#
_symmetry.space_group_name_H-M   'P 1'
#
loop_
_entity.id
_entity.type
_entity.pdbx_description
1 polymer ?
#
loop_
_entity_poly.entity_id
_entity_poly.type
_entity_poly.pdbx_seq_one_letter_code
_entity_poly.pdbx_strand_id
1 'polypeptide(L)'
;TYVGDHVDMHSAKQKLIIGFFKKLGFAKLFPQNYVYRRLDNLYKKYDWKKQKYAGTINASLFAKEVMPVEIWGEGVEKPFEDAFFKVPTEYDRYLKRLYGENYLHEEPSDDEKKSHLGGQ
;
A
#
# COMPACT_ATOMS: atom_id res chain seq x y z
N THR A 1 -0.92 -1.68 -19.95
CA THR A 1 -2.40 -1.49 -19.78
C THR A 1 -2.82 -1.81 -18.35
N TYR A 2 -2.83 -0.79 -17.50
CA TYR A 2 -3.29 -0.88 -16.12
C TYR A 2 -4.83 -0.91 -16.09
N VAL A 3 -5.41 -2.10 -15.92
CA VAL A 3 -6.84 -2.24 -15.63
C VAL A 3 -6.97 -2.16 -14.11
N GLY A 4 -7.53 -1.06 -13.62
CA GLY A 4 -7.58 -0.72 -12.21
C GLY A 4 -8.27 -1.80 -11.36
N ASP A 5 -7.45 -2.57 -10.65
CA ASP A 5 -7.88 -3.38 -9.50
C ASP A 5 -8.10 -2.46 -8.29
N HIS A 6 -9.03 -1.50 -8.39
CA HIS A 6 -9.62 -0.98 -7.17
C HIS A 6 -10.49 -2.10 -6.60
N VAL A 7 -9.84 -3.02 -5.88
CA VAL A 7 -10.54 -4.12 -5.23
C VAL A 7 -11.51 -3.49 -4.26
N ASP A 8 -12.79 -3.58 -4.56
CA ASP A 8 -13.81 -3.22 -3.62
C ASP A 8 -13.75 -4.22 -2.47
N MET A 9 -13.05 -3.84 -1.41
CA MET A 9 -12.84 -4.66 -0.22
C MET A 9 -14.16 -4.96 0.52
N HIS A 10 -15.28 -4.37 0.08
CA HIS A 10 -16.58 -4.51 0.71
C HIS A 10 -17.61 -5.15 -0.25
N SER A 11 -18.00 -6.37 0.08
CA SER A 11 -19.19 -7.01 -0.49
C SER A 11 -20.45 -6.14 -0.30
N ALA A 12 -21.48 -6.38 -1.12
CA ALA A 12 -22.76 -5.68 -1.00
C ALA A 12 -23.36 -5.75 0.42
N LYS A 13 -23.18 -6.89 1.12
CA LYS A 13 -23.60 -7.06 2.52
C LYS A 13 -22.82 -6.14 3.47
N GLN A 14 -21.50 -6.04 3.31
CA GLN A 14 -20.67 -5.16 4.13
C GLN A 14 -21.02 -3.69 3.91
N LYS A 15 -21.28 -3.27 2.67
CA LYS A 15 -21.72 -1.90 2.36
C LYS A 15 -23.03 -1.53 3.05
N LEU A 16 -24.00 -2.46 3.05
CA LEU A 16 -25.29 -2.25 3.71
C LEU A 16 -25.12 -2.09 5.23
N ILE A 17 -24.31 -2.94 5.85
CA ILE A 17 -23.99 -2.88 7.28
C ILE A 17 -23.26 -1.55 7.62
N ILE A 18 -22.28 -1.15 6.82
CA ILE A 18 -21.56 0.13 6.99
C ILE A 18 -22.51 1.32 6.91
N GLY A 19 -23.44 1.31 5.95
CA GLY A 19 -24.47 2.35 5.82
C GLY A 19 -25.36 2.46 7.06
N PHE A 20 -25.78 1.31 7.60
CA PHE A 20 -26.56 1.25 8.83
C PHE A 20 -25.79 1.80 10.04
N PHE A 21 -24.53 1.40 10.23
CA PHE A 21 -23.69 1.89 11.32
C PHE A 21 -23.39 3.39 11.22
N LYS A 22 -23.19 3.91 10.01
CA LYS A 22 -23.03 5.36 9.77
C LYS A 22 -24.28 6.11 10.20
N LYS A 23 -25.47 5.63 9.82
CA LYS A 23 -26.76 6.24 10.19
C LYS A 23 -26.99 6.28 11.71
N LEU A 24 -26.54 5.24 12.41
CA LEU A 24 -26.62 5.15 13.87
C LEU A 24 -25.52 5.92 14.61
N GLY A 25 -24.58 6.56 13.91
CA GLY A 25 -23.52 7.35 14.54
C GLY A 25 -22.48 6.55 15.30
N PHE A 26 -22.35 5.24 15.03
CA PHE A 26 -21.41 4.34 15.73
C PHE A 26 -19.95 4.78 15.63
N ALA A 27 -19.59 5.57 14.63
CA ALA A 27 -18.24 6.15 14.50
C ALA A 27 -17.80 6.93 15.75
N LYS A 28 -18.76 7.51 16.50
CA LYS A 28 -18.47 8.24 17.75
C LYS A 28 -18.00 7.34 18.90
N LEU A 29 -18.23 6.03 18.82
CA LEU A 29 -17.76 5.05 19.80
C LEU A 29 -16.28 4.67 19.61
N PHE A 30 -15.69 5.03 18.46
CA PHE A 30 -14.31 4.69 18.10
C PHE A 30 -13.51 5.97 17.84
N PRO A 31 -13.07 6.68 18.90
CA PRO A 31 -12.25 7.86 18.72
C PRO A 31 -10.98 7.51 17.95
N GLN A 32 -10.63 8.36 16.99
CA GLN A 32 -9.56 8.12 16.02
C GLN A 32 -8.23 7.75 16.70
N ASN A 33 -7.86 8.45 17.78
CA ASN A 33 -6.64 8.17 18.54
C ASN A 33 -6.63 6.76 19.17
N TYR A 34 -7.79 6.26 19.59
CA TYR A 34 -7.89 4.89 20.12
C TYR A 34 -7.64 3.86 19.01
N VAL A 35 -8.22 4.08 17.83
CA VAL A 35 -8.05 3.20 16.67
C VAL A 35 -6.58 3.19 16.22
N TYR A 36 -5.94 4.35 16.08
CA TYR A 36 -4.53 4.42 15.70
C TYR A 36 -3.61 3.74 16.72
N ARG A 37 -3.85 3.93 18.02
CA ARG A 37 -3.07 3.25 19.05
C ARG A 37 -3.23 1.74 18.99
N ARG A 38 -4.43 1.24 18.68
CA ARG A 38 -4.68 -0.20 18.48
C ARG A 38 -3.94 -0.75 17.26
N LEU A 39 -3.90 0.01 16.16
CA LEU A 39 -3.14 -0.35 14.95
C LEU A 39 -1.64 -0.36 15.20
N ASP A 40 -1.09 0.68 15.85
CA ASP A 40 0.32 0.76 16.20
C ASP A 40 0.77 -0.40 17.09
N ASN A 41 -0.03 -0.72 18.13
CA ASN A 41 0.21 -1.89 18.98
C ASN A 41 0.18 -3.20 18.19
N LEU A 42 -0.71 -3.32 17.21
CA LEU A 42 -0.79 -4.51 16.36
C LEU A 42 0.43 -4.63 15.44
N TYR A 43 0.88 -3.54 14.82
CA TYR A 43 2.06 -3.53 13.97
C TYR A 43 3.34 -3.83 14.74
N LYS A 44 3.46 -3.36 15.99
CA LYS A 44 4.59 -3.65 16.87
C LYS A 44 4.59 -5.06 17.46
N LYS A 45 3.45 -5.75 17.45
CA LYS A 45 3.29 -7.07 18.07
C LYS A 45 4.13 -8.15 17.37
N TYR A 46 4.34 -8.01 16.07
CA TYR A 46 5.00 -9.03 15.26
C TYR A 46 6.40 -8.57 14.87
N ASP A 47 7.41 -9.34 15.27
CA ASP A 47 8.78 -9.15 14.79
C ASP A 47 8.84 -9.54 13.31
N TRP A 48 9.05 -8.54 12.45
CA TRP A 48 9.06 -8.70 11.00
C TRP A 48 10.17 -9.66 10.54
N LYS A 49 11.28 -9.74 11.28
CA LYS A 49 12.40 -10.65 10.97
C LYS A 49 12.04 -12.12 11.13
N LYS A 50 10.95 -12.40 11.87
CA LYS A 50 10.42 -13.77 12.07
C LYS A 50 9.29 -14.10 11.11
N GLN A 51 8.88 -13.17 10.25
CA GLN A 51 7.77 -13.38 9.32
C GLN A 51 8.31 -13.83 7.96
N LYS A 52 7.48 -14.57 7.23
CA LYS A 52 7.77 -14.96 5.85
C LYS A 52 7.37 -13.89 4.84
N TYR A 53 6.41 -13.03 5.20
CA TYR A 53 5.88 -11.97 4.35
C TYR A 53 5.79 -10.64 5.11
N ALA A 54 6.02 -9.54 4.41
CA ALA A 54 5.86 -8.18 4.91
C ALA A 54 5.31 -7.27 3.81
N GLY A 55 4.60 -6.20 4.20
CA GLY A 55 4.02 -5.25 3.26
C GLY A 55 3.00 -4.32 3.89
N THR A 56 2.47 -3.40 3.08
CA THR A 56 1.43 -2.45 3.50
C THR A 56 0.04 -3.07 3.34
N ILE A 57 -0.63 -3.30 4.46
CA ILE A 57 -1.96 -3.93 4.47
C ILE A 57 -3.08 -2.97 4.04
N ASN A 58 -2.85 -1.65 4.18
CA ASN A 58 -3.88 -0.63 3.97
C ASN A 58 -3.85 0.00 2.57
N ALA A 59 -2.98 -0.48 1.67
CA ALA A 59 -2.90 0.04 0.31
C ALA A 59 -4.00 -0.55 -0.58
N SER A 60 -4.44 0.22 -1.58
CA SER A 60 -5.39 -0.24 -2.60
C SER A 60 -4.88 -1.46 -3.38
N LEU A 61 -3.56 -1.66 -3.41
CA LEU A 61 -2.87 -2.76 -4.08
C LEU A 61 -2.43 -3.85 -3.08
N PHE A 62 -3.23 -4.13 -2.04
CA PHE A 62 -2.95 -5.09 -0.96
C PHE A 62 -2.24 -6.39 -1.45
N ALA A 63 -2.77 -7.02 -2.49
CA ALA A 63 -2.22 -8.27 -3.03
C ALA A 63 -0.80 -8.12 -3.61
N LYS A 64 -0.50 -6.96 -4.20
CA LYS A 64 0.82 -6.67 -4.76
C LYS A 64 1.82 -6.24 -3.68
N GLU A 65 1.36 -5.54 -2.65
CA GLU A 65 2.24 -4.94 -1.64
C GLU A 65 2.64 -5.88 -0.50
N VAL A 66 1.92 -6.98 -0.27
CA VAL A 66 2.36 -8.05 0.65
C VAL A 66 3.26 -9.03 -0.10
N MET A 67 4.52 -9.14 0.32
CA MET A 67 5.56 -9.87 -0.41
C MET A 67 6.59 -10.52 0.52
N PRO A 68 7.41 -11.49 0.03
CA PRO A 68 8.42 -12.16 0.85
C PRO A 68 9.40 -11.17 1.49
N VAL A 69 9.79 -11.43 2.75
CA VAL A 69 10.66 -10.52 3.52
C VAL A 69 12.04 -10.32 2.87
N GLU A 70 12.50 -11.29 2.09
CA GLU A 70 13.77 -11.27 1.39
C GLU A 70 13.82 -10.16 0.32
N ILE A 71 12.66 -9.79 -0.24
CA ILE A 71 12.58 -8.69 -1.21
C ILE A 71 13.00 -7.37 -0.56
N TRP A 72 12.54 -7.15 0.67
CA TRP A 72 12.92 -6.00 1.48
C TRP A 72 14.39 -6.11 1.91
N GLY A 73 14.78 -7.26 2.45
CA GLY A 73 16.13 -7.57 2.89
C GLY A 73 16.69 -6.55 3.90
N GLU A 74 18.02 -6.38 3.90
CA GLU A 74 18.69 -5.36 4.72
C GLU A 74 18.74 -3.99 4.01
N GLY A 75 18.22 -3.90 2.79
CA GLY A 75 18.24 -2.73 1.91
C GLY A 75 19.60 -2.50 1.24
N VAL A 76 19.58 -1.78 0.11
CA VAL A 76 20.78 -1.33 -0.62
C VAL A 76 20.71 0.17 -0.88
N GLU A 77 21.85 0.85 -0.88
CA GLU A 77 21.91 2.27 -1.22
C GLU A 77 21.89 2.47 -2.74
N LYS A 78 21.09 3.44 -3.19
CA LYS A 78 21.02 3.85 -4.59
C LYS A 78 21.12 5.37 -4.70
N PRO A 79 21.89 5.89 -5.68
CA PRO A 79 21.92 7.31 -5.95
C PRO A 79 20.59 7.74 -6.58
N PHE A 80 20.09 8.89 -6.16
CA PHE A 80 18.98 9.60 -6.79
C PHE A 80 19.27 11.09 -6.68
N GLU A 81 19.41 11.76 -7.82
CA GLU A 81 19.84 13.15 -7.91
C GLU A 81 21.19 13.37 -7.18
N ASP A 82 21.22 14.18 -6.13
CA ASP A 82 22.38 14.55 -5.32
C ASP A 82 22.51 13.75 -4.01
N ALA A 83 21.64 12.76 -3.79
CA ALA A 83 21.58 11.99 -2.55
C ALA A 83 21.57 10.48 -2.75
N PHE A 84 21.80 9.74 -1.67
CA PHE A 84 21.68 8.29 -1.63
C PHE A 84 20.49 7.89 -0.76
N PHE A 85 19.71 6.95 -1.27
CA PHE A 85 18.53 6.43 -0.57
C PHE A 85 18.63 4.93 -0.40
N LYS A 86 18.18 4.46 0.76
CA LYS A 86 18.06 3.03 1.06
C LYS A 86 16.78 2.49 0.44
N VAL A 87 16.93 1.56 -0.50
CA VAL A 87 15.82 0.88 -1.18
C VAL A 87 15.83 -0.62 -0.83
N PRO A 88 14.76 -1.38 -1.14
CA PRO A 88 14.73 -2.82 -0.92
C PRO A 88 15.93 -3.55 -1.55
N THR A 89 16.42 -4.62 -0.90
CA THR A 89 17.55 -5.41 -1.41
C THR A 89 17.27 -5.96 -2.81
N GLU A 90 16.08 -6.53 -3.04
CA GLU A 90 15.65 -6.98 -4.37
C GLU A 90 14.75 -5.95 -5.07
N TYR A 91 15.20 -4.69 -5.17
CA TYR A 91 14.41 -3.58 -5.73
C TYR A 91 13.85 -3.86 -7.15
N ASP A 92 14.58 -4.58 -8.01
CA ASP A 92 14.08 -4.93 -9.35
C ASP A 92 12.85 -5.83 -9.28
N ARG A 93 12.90 -6.88 -8.44
CA ARG A 93 11.78 -7.79 -8.22
C ARG A 93 10.59 -7.08 -7.54
N TYR A 94 10.88 -6.17 -6.62
CA TYR A 94 9.89 -5.28 -6.01
C TYR A 94 9.14 -4.48 -7.08
N LEU A 95 9.86 -3.77 -7.95
CA LEU A 95 9.28 -2.90 -8.98
C LEU A 95 8.53 -3.71 -10.04
N LYS A 96 9.07 -4.84 -10.49
CA LYS A 96 8.38 -5.74 -11.43
C LYS A 96 7.06 -6.29 -10.89
N ARG A 97 7.01 -6.58 -9.59
CA ARG A 97 5.76 -7.02 -8.94
C ARG A 97 4.69 -5.94 -8.93
N LEU A 98 5.08 -4.68 -8.72
CA LEU A 98 4.14 -3.56 -8.67
C LEU A 98 3.69 -3.13 -10.07
N TYR A 99 4.65 -2.95 -10.97
CA TYR A 99 4.49 -2.25 -12.24
C TYR A 99 4.65 -3.13 -13.49
N GLY A 100 5.12 -4.38 -13.35
CA GLY A 100 5.35 -5.31 -14.46
C GLY A 100 6.80 -5.34 -14.95
N GLU A 101 7.12 -6.28 -15.85
CA GLU A 101 8.49 -6.49 -16.36
C GLU A 101 9.08 -5.24 -17.02
N ASN A 102 8.24 -4.42 -17.66
CA ASN A 102 8.67 -3.24 -18.42
C ASN A 102 8.65 -1.93 -17.60
N TYR A 103 8.67 -2.01 -16.27
CA TYR A 103 8.54 -0.84 -15.38
C TYR A 103 9.57 0.28 -15.63
N LEU A 104 10.71 -0.05 -16.25
CA LEU A 104 11.78 0.91 -16.52
C LEU A 104 11.54 1.74 -17.80
N HIS A 105 10.74 1.22 -18.74
CA HIS A 105 10.57 1.81 -20.07
C HIS A 105 9.12 2.19 -20.38
N GLU A 106 8.15 1.65 -19.64
CA GLU A 106 6.75 2.06 -19.76
C GLU A 106 6.55 3.39 -19.05
N GLU A 107 6.59 4.48 -19.81
CA GLU A 107 6.02 5.74 -19.33
C GLU A 107 4.49 5.57 -19.23
N PRO A 108 3.84 6.07 -18.16
CA PRO A 108 2.39 6.10 -18.10
C PRO A 108 1.87 6.82 -19.35
N SER A 109 0.79 6.31 -19.94
CA SER A 109 0.13 7.05 -21.03
C SER A 109 -0.28 8.44 -20.54
N ASP A 110 -0.41 9.41 -21.44
CA ASP A 110 -0.79 10.77 -21.06
C ASP A 110 -2.13 10.82 -20.30
N ASP A 111 -3.04 9.87 -20.57
CA ASP A 111 -4.31 9.71 -19.86
C ASP A 111 -4.15 9.12 -18.43
N GLU A 112 -3.06 8.39 -18.17
CA GLU A 112 -2.72 7.82 -16.85
C GLU A 112 -1.87 8.79 -16.01
N LYS A 113 -1.25 9.80 -16.63
CA LYS A 113 -0.50 10.86 -15.94
C LYS A 113 -1.47 11.76 -15.17
N LYS A 114 -1.71 11.42 -13.91
CA LYS A 114 -2.44 12.31 -12.98
C LYS A 114 -1.56 13.52 -12.65
N SER A 115 -1.92 14.68 -13.19
CA SER A 115 -1.34 15.95 -12.77
C SER A 115 -1.68 16.19 -11.28
N HIS A 116 -0.67 16.36 -10.45
CA HIS A 116 -0.83 16.90 -9.09
C HIS A 116 -1.09 18.42 -9.10
N LEU A 117 -0.95 19.07 -10.26
CA LEU A 117 -1.34 20.45 -10.51
C LEU A 117 -2.81 20.39 -10.98
N GLY A 118 -3.73 20.54 -10.04
CA GLY A 118 -5.16 20.49 -10.29
C GLY A 118 -5.62 21.51 -11.35
N GLY A 119 -6.75 21.19 -11.99
CA GLY A 119 -7.43 22.06 -12.93
C GLY A 119 -7.66 23.47 -12.36
N GLN A 120 -7.43 24.45 -13.23
CA GLN A 120 -8.02 25.78 -13.12
C GLN A 120 -9.46 25.75 -13.64
#